data_AF-A0A9D6UHB9-F1
#
_entry.id   AF-A0A9D6UHB9-F1
#
_cell.length_a   1.000
_cell.length_b   1.000
_cell.length_c   1.000
_cell.angle_alpha   90.00
_cell.angle_beta   90.00
_cell.angle_gamma   90.00
#
_symmetry.space_group_name_H-M   'P 1'
#
loop_
_entity.id
_entity.type
_entity.pdbx_description
1 polymer ?
#
loop_
_entity_poly.entity_id
_entity_poly.type
_entity_poly.pdbx_seq_one_letter_code
_entity_poly.pdbx_strand_id
1 'polypeptide(L)'
;ASAERLAYDVHRRVGIYCAAILLVMLSTGIAMIFKPATRSVTTLFSPVRPKIDFGKSKPLPGQSPIGVGAAVAVADEIFPDGRLHWILLPSAPSGVYVVGKQSDDEPNQTKTSRNVGVDQYSGEVLQVQDRNGFTAGEKFLEWLFPLHSGEAFGAVGRSIVLFIGLTPLALYVTGFLRWRQRRRGRRRAKY
;
A
#
# COMPACT_ATOMS: atom_id res chain seq x y z
N ALA A 1 -13.09 -36.43 -19.45
CA ALA A 1 -12.80 -36.65 -18.02
C ALA A 1 -14.08 -36.44 -17.20
N SER A 2 -14.34 -37.23 -16.15
CA SER A 2 -15.51 -36.99 -15.28
C SER A 2 -15.43 -35.61 -14.61
N ALA A 3 -16.56 -34.91 -14.50
CA ALA A 3 -16.65 -33.60 -13.84
C ALA A 3 -16.07 -33.60 -12.41
N GLU A 4 -16.07 -34.77 -11.76
CA GLU A 4 -15.45 -34.95 -10.45
C GLU A 4 -13.92 -34.88 -10.45
N ARG A 5 -13.30 -35.51 -11.47
CA ARG A 5 -11.85 -35.49 -11.64
C ARG A 5 -11.38 -34.09 -12.04
N LEU A 6 -12.14 -33.43 -12.92
CA LEU A 6 -11.84 -32.07 -13.36
C LEU A 6 -11.80 -31.08 -12.18
N ALA A 7 -12.83 -31.08 -11.32
CA ALA A 7 -12.86 -30.17 -10.16
C ALA A 7 -11.69 -30.40 -9.20
N TYR A 8 -11.33 -31.66 -8.96
CA TYR A 8 -10.19 -32.02 -8.12
C TYR A 8 -8.85 -31.61 -8.74
N ASP A 9 -8.65 -31.90 -10.03
CA ASP A 9 -7.40 -31.60 -10.73
C ASP A 9 -7.16 -30.10 -10.85
N VAL A 10 -8.20 -29.32 -11.16
CA VAL A 10 -8.13 -27.85 -11.20
C VAL A 10 -7.77 -27.31 -9.83
N HIS A 11 -8.49 -27.72 -8.77
CA HIS A 11 -8.20 -27.26 -7.40
C HIS A 11 -6.75 -27.54 -6.99
N ARG A 12 -6.28 -28.77 -7.21
CA ARG A 12 -4.93 -29.18 -6.82
C ARG A 12 -3.85 -28.43 -7.59
N ARG A 13 -3.99 -28.31 -8.92
CA ARG A 13 -2.99 -27.67 -9.79
C ARG A 13 -2.95 -26.16 -9.56
N VAL A 14 -4.10 -25.49 -9.60
CA VAL A 14 -4.17 -24.05 -9.35
C VAL A 14 -3.65 -23.73 -7.94
N GLY A 15 -4.03 -24.53 -6.95
CA GLY A 15 -3.54 -24.35 -5.58
C GLY A 15 -2.02 -24.43 -5.48
N ILE A 16 -1.39 -25.48 -6.02
CA ILE A 16 0.07 -25.66 -5.89
C ILE A 16 0.87 -24.63 -6.67
N TYR A 17 0.44 -24.25 -7.88
CA TYR A 17 1.16 -23.29 -8.70
C TYR A 17 1.02 -21.85 -8.18
N CYS A 18 -0.12 -21.50 -7.60
CA CYS A 18 -0.36 -20.15 -7.08
C CYS A 18 0.04 -20.00 -5.60
N ALA A 19 0.32 -21.08 -4.87
CA ALA A 19 0.57 -21.06 -3.42
C ALA A 19 1.65 -20.06 -2.99
N ALA A 20 2.79 -20.03 -3.68
CA ALA A 20 3.89 -19.14 -3.33
C ALA A 20 3.48 -17.66 -3.45
N ILE A 21 2.81 -17.28 -4.54
CA ILE A 21 2.37 -15.89 -4.76
C ILE A 21 1.23 -15.53 -3.81
N LEU A 22 0.29 -16.46 -3.57
CA LEU A 22 -0.77 -16.27 -2.58
C LEU A 22 -0.21 -16.07 -1.16
N LEU A 23 0.88 -16.76 -0.81
CA LEU A 23 1.55 -16.56 0.48
C LEU A 23 2.14 -15.16 0.58
N VAL A 24 2.81 -14.66 -0.47
CA VAL A 24 3.30 -13.27 -0.50
C VAL A 24 2.15 -12.27 -0.37
N MET A 25 1.05 -12.48 -1.09
CA MET A 25 -0.15 -11.62 -1.00
C MET A 25 -0.77 -11.64 0.40
N LEU A 26 -0.86 -12.81 1.02
CA LEU A 26 -1.34 -12.97 2.39
C LEU A 26 -0.43 -12.22 3.37
N SER A 27 0.88 -12.44 3.31
CA SER A 27 1.85 -11.81 4.21
C SER A 27 1.85 -10.29 4.08
N THR A 28 1.84 -9.76 2.84
CA THR A 28 1.77 -8.31 2.59
C THR A 28 0.42 -7.73 3.04
N GLY A 29 -0.69 -8.44 2.82
CA GLY A 29 -2.01 -8.04 3.29
C GLY A 29 -2.10 -7.94 4.82
N ILE A 30 -1.62 -8.96 5.53
CA ILE A 30 -1.50 -8.97 7.00
C ILE A 30 -0.62 -7.81 7.47
N ALA A 31 0.51 -7.58 6.80
CA ALA A 31 1.44 -6.53 7.17
C ALA A 31 0.82 -5.11 7.01
N MET A 32 -0.04 -4.92 6.01
CA MET A 32 -0.70 -3.63 5.79
C MET A 32 -1.86 -3.34 6.74
N ILE A 33 -2.56 -4.38 7.21
CA ILE A 33 -3.69 -4.20 8.14
C ILE A 33 -3.21 -4.07 9.59
N PHE A 34 -2.21 -4.86 10.01
CA PHE A 34 -1.67 -4.84 11.38
C PHE A 34 -0.41 -3.96 11.51
N LYS A 35 -0.48 -2.71 11.02
CA LYS A 35 0.67 -1.79 10.93
C LYS A 35 1.48 -1.65 12.23
N PRO A 36 0.88 -1.54 13.43
CA PRO A 36 1.67 -1.46 14.67
C PRO A 36 2.53 -2.70 14.88
N ALA A 37 1.94 -3.90 14.74
CA ALA A 37 2.65 -5.16 14.89
C ALA A 37 3.73 -5.33 13.81
N THR A 38 3.43 -4.97 12.56
CA THR A 38 4.41 -5.00 11.46
C THR A 38 5.58 -4.08 11.74
N ARG A 39 5.33 -2.84 12.19
CA ARG A 39 6.40 -1.91 12.58
C ARG A 39 7.26 -2.49 13.70
N SER A 40 6.66 -3.03 14.76
CA SER A 40 7.38 -3.66 15.87
C SER A 40 8.27 -4.82 15.41
N VAL A 41 7.76 -5.69 14.53
CA VAL A 41 8.57 -6.80 13.98
C VAL A 41 9.68 -6.26 13.08
N THR A 42 9.40 -5.28 12.21
CA THR A 42 10.42 -4.67 11.35
C THR A 42 11.53 -4.01 12.17
N THR A 43 11.21 -3.38 13.31
CA THR A 43 12.21 -2.76 14.20
C THR A 43 13.22 -3.76 14.79
N LEU A 44 12.90 -5.06 14.83
CA LEU A 44 13.85 -6.09 15.25
C LEU A 44 14.99 -6.29 14.23
N PHE A 45 14.78 -5.92 12.97
CA PHE A 45 15.73 -6.12 11.88
C PHE A 45 16.34 -4.79 11.38
N SER A 46 15.59 -3.70 11.43
CA SER A 46 16.06 -2.36 11.06
C SER A 46 15.24 -1.29 11.78
N PRO A 47 15.85 -0.19 12.27
CA PRO A 47 15.12 0.91 12.89
C PRO A 47 14.02 1.44 11.97
N VAL A 48 12.87 1.82 12.53
CA VAL A 48 11.76 2.46 11.81
C VAL A 48 11.41 3.71 12.60
N ARG A 49 11.45 4.89 11.97
CA ARG A 49 11.16 6.13 12.68
C ARG A 49 9.67 6.18 13.07
N PRO A 50 9.35 6.94 14.12
CA PRO A 50 7.98 7.33 14.42
C PRO A 50 7.30 7.91 13.18
N LYS A 51 5.96 7.90 13.17
CA LYS A 51 5.21 8.59 12.13
C LYS A 51 5.63 10.06 12.14
N ILE A 52 5.92 10.61 10.97
CA ILE A 52 6.34 12.00 10.85
C ILE A 52 5.24 12.93 11.39
N ASP A 53 5.65 13.91 12.18
CA ASP A 53 4.82 15.03 12.61
C ASP A 53 5.24 16.23 11.76
N PHE A 54 4.30 16.80 11.00
CA PHE A 54 4.55 17.97 10.16
C PHE A 54 4.52 19.28 10.97
N GLY A 55 4.39 19.20 12.29
CA GLY A 55 4.38 20.35 13.19
C GLY A 55 3.04 21.07 13.18
N LYS A 56 3.07 22.33 13.60
CA LYS A 56 1.90 23.22 13.68
C LYS A 56 2.27 24.58 13.14
N SER A 57 1.37 25.18 12.37
CA SER A 57 1.58 26.56 11.93
C SER A 57 1.36 27.54 13.08
N LYS A 58 2.02 28.69 12.98
CA LYS A 58 1.88 29.79 13.96
C LYS A 58 1.13 30.96 13.33
N PRO A 59 -0.12 31.24 13.76
CA PRO A 59 -0.84 32.42 13.32
C PRO A 59 -0.05 33.70 13.54
N LEU A 60 0.20 34.44 12.46
CA LEU A 60 0.81 35.75 12.50
C LEU A 60 -0.30 36.82 12.54
N PRO A 61 -0.30 37.74 13.52
CA PRO A 61 -1.33 38.77 13.62
C PRO A 61 -1.46 39.58 12.34
N GLY A 62 -2.68 39.66 11.80
CA GLY A 62 -2.97 40.46 10.60
C GLY A 62 -2.52 39.85 9.27
N GLN A 63 -1.94 38.64 9.26
CA GLN A 63 -1.62 37.93 8.03
C GLN A 63 -2.68 36.87 7.70
N SER A 64 -3.12 36.87 6.45
CA SER A 64 -3.90 35.76 5.90
C SER A 64 -2.97 34.59 5.56
N PRO A 65 -3.46 33.35 5.60
CA PRO A 65 -2.70 32.21 5.14
C PRO A 65 -2.23 32.38 3.69
N ILE A 66 -1.05 31.84 3.38
CA ILE A 66 -0.51 31.79 2.03
C ILE A 66 -1.46 30.99 1.11
N GLY A 67 -1.43 31.33 -0.17
CA GLY A 67 -2.17 30.56 -1.18
C GLY A 67 -1.56 29.17 -1.37
N VAL A 68 -2.39 28.22 -1.81
CA VAL A 68 -1.96 26.84 -2.15
C VAL A 68 -0.80 26.84 -3.14
N GLY A 69 -0.81 27.74 -4.13
CA GLY A 69 0.27 27.86 -5.11
C GLY A 69 1.63 28.22 -4.49
N ALA A 70 1.65 29.03 -3.43
CA ALA A 70 2.88 29.36 -2.72
C ALA A 70 3.43 28.15 -1.95
N ALA A 71 2.56 27.39 -1.29
CA ALA A 71 2.96 26.14 -0.63
C ALA A 71 3.49 25.10 -1.62
N VAL A 72 2.89 25.00 -2.81
CA VAL A 72 3.39 24.13 -3.89
C VAL A 72 4.74 24.61 -4.40
N ALA A 73 4.92 25.91 -4.62
CA ALA A 73 6.21 26.47 -5.07
C ALA A 73 7.35 26.15 -4.08
N VAL A 74 7.10 26.26 -2.76
CA VAL A 74 8.06 25.86 -1.73
C VAL A 74 8.40 24.36 -1.83
N ALA A 75 7.42 23.50 -2.10
CA ALA A 75 7.66 22.06 -2.29
C ALA A 75 8.39 21.76 -3.61
N ASP A 76 8.17 22.55 -4.66
CA ASP A 76 8.87 22.45 -5.95
C ASP A 76 10.36 22.81 -5.81
N GLU A 77 10.71 23.74 -4.92
CA GLU A 77 12.12 24.05 -4.61
C GLU A 77 12.86 22.87 -3.94
N ILE A 78 12.16 22.08 -3.12
CA ILE A 78 12.74 20.92 -2.42
C ILE A 78 12.81 19.69 -3.32
N PHE A 79 11.74 19.41 -4.07
CA PHE A 79 11.63 18.26 -4.97
C PHE A 79 11.27 18.71 -6.39
N PRO A 80 12.23 19.31 -7.12
CA PRO A 80 12.00 19.87 -8.46
C PRO A 80 11.71 18.79 -9.51
N ASP A 81 12.17 17.57 -9.27
CA ASP A 81 11.93 16.38 -10.10
C ASP A 81 10.58 15.70 -9.80
N GLY A 82 9.96 16.01 -8.65
CA GLY A 82 8.69 15.40 -8.26
C GLY A 82 7.50 16.05 -8.97
N ARG A 83 6.52 15.25 -9.40
CA ARG A 83 5.20 15.76 -9.78
C ARG A 83 4.33 15.96 -8.53
N LEU A 84 3.46 16.97 -8.55
CA LEU A 84 2.47 17.16 -7.50
C LEU A 84 1.48 15.98 -7.49
N HIS A 85 1.30 15.32 -6.34
CA HIS A 85 0.41 14.15 -6.20
C HIS A 85 -0.83 14.47 -5.36
N TRP A 86 -0.65 15.12 -4.21
CA TRP A 86 -1.75 15.60 -3.37
C TRP A 86 -1.32 16.78 -2.50
N ILE A 87 -2.30 17.49 -1.98
CA ILE A 87 -2.12 18.58 -1.02
C ILE A 87 -3.10 18.36 0.13
N LEU A 88 -2.60 18.37 1.36
CA LEU A 88 -3.43 18.52 2.54
C LEU A 88 -3.53 20.00 2.88
N LEU A 89 -4.76 20.51 2.87
CA LEU A 89 -5.06 21.88 3.23
C LEU A 89 -5.18 22.00 4.76
N PRO A 90 -4.70 23.10 5.36
CA PRO A 90 -4.94 23.38 6.76
C PRO A 90 -6.44 23.62 6.99
N SER A 91 -7.02 22.93 7.98
CA SER A 91 -8.43 23.07 8.37
C SER A 91 -8.64 23.92 9.63
N ALA A 92 -7.55 24.35 10.26
CA ALA A 92 -7.55 25.13 11.50
C ALA A 92 -6.42 26.17 11.45
N PRO A 93 -6.44 27.22 12.31
CA PRO A 93 -5.39 28.23 12.36
C PRO A 93 -4.00 27.65 12.67
N SER A 94 -3.90 26.51 13.35
CA SER A 94 -2.62 25.84 13.60
C SER A 94 -2.32 24.71 12.60
N GLY A 95 -3.17 24.52 11.60
CA GLY A 95 -3.00 23.51 10.55
C GLY A 95 -1.79 23.82 9.66
N VAL A 96 -1.26 22.81 8.97
CA VAL A 96 -0.05 22.91 8.13
C VAL A 96 -0.43 22.50 6.71
N TYR A 97 0.12 23.17 5.70
CA TYR A 97 0.05 22.66 4.33
C TYR A 97 0.98 21.47 4.22
N VAL A 98 0.48 20.31 3.77
CA VAL A 98 1.37 19.18 3.44
C VAL A 98 1.26 18.90 1.96
N VAL A 99 2.36 19.09 1.26
CA VAL A 99 2.45 18.87 -0.18
C VAL A 99 3.16 17.55 -0.44
N GLY A 100 2.44 16.60 -1.04
CA GLY A 100 2.97 15.32 -1.46
C GLY A 100 3.50 15.40 -2.88
N LYS A 101 4.79 15.15 -3.04
CA LYS A 101 5.49 15.08 -4.32
C LYS A 101 5.80 13.62 -4.63
N GLN A 102 5.73 13.25 -5.90
CA GLN A 102 5.93 11.88 -6.35
C GLN A 102 6.96 11.86 -7.46
N SER A 103 7.97 11.00 -7.35
CA SER A 103 8.88 10.74 -8.46
C SER A 103 8.49 9.48 -9.24
N ASP A 104 8.86 9.43 -10.52
CA ASP A 104 8.55 8.32 -11.43
C ASP A 104 9.34 7.04 -11.09
N ASP A 105 10.47 7.16 -10.40
CA ASP A 105 11.32 6.03 -9.97
C ASP A 105 10.86 5.36 -8.66
N GLU A 106 9.86 5.95 -7.99
CA GLU A 106 9.34 5.39 -6.74
C GLU A 106 8.50 4.12 -7.03
N PRO A 107 8.72 3.02 -6.29
CA PRO A 107 7.93 1.80 -6.46
C PRO A 107 6.46 2.02 -6.09
N ASN A 108 6.20 2.92 -5.13
CA ASN A 108 4.87 3.29 -4.70
C ASN A 108 4.41 4.52 -5.47
N GLN A 109 3.46 4.31 -6.38
CA GLN A 109 2.90 5.37 -7.22
C GLN A 109 1.53 5.84 -6.70
N THR A 110 1.06 5.24 -5.61
CA THR A 110 -0.23 5.57 -4.98
C THR A 110 -0.03 6.43 -3.72
N LYS A 111 1.00 6.16 -2.92
CA LYS A 111 1.33 6.87 -1.68
C LYS A 111 2.73 7.48 -1.80
N THR A 112 2.80 8.78 -1.51
CA THR A 112 4.05 9.54 -1.54
C THR A 112 4.88 9.29 -0.29
N SER A 113 6.18 9.12 -0.50
CA SER A 113 7.19 9.13 0.55
C SER A 113 8.01 10.43 0.58
N ARG A 114 7.74 11.35 -0.37
CA ARG A 114 8.29 12.71 -0.42
C ARG A 114 7.19 13.72 -0.08
N ASN A 115 7.20 14.23 1.15
CA ASN A 115 6.16 15.13 1.66
C ASN A 115 6.79 16.34 2.34
N VAL A 116 6.31 17.54 2.02
CA VAL A 116 6.81 18.80 2.59
C VAL A 116 5.70 19.44 3.42
N GLY A 117 5.94 19.66 4.71
CA GLY A 117 5.10 20.46 5.59
C GLY A 117 5.51 21.93 5.54
N VAL A 118 4.56 22.81 5.22
CA VAL A 118 4.77 24.25 5.06
C VAL A 118 3.85 25.03 6.00
N ASP A 119 4.42 25.96 6.76
CA ASP A 119 3.67 26.86 7.63
C ASP A 119 2.69 27.70 6.80
N GLN A 120 1.43 27.72 7.22
CA GLN A 120 0.38 28.36 6.44
C GLN A 120 0.45 29.89 6.43
N TYR A 121 1.23 30.54 7.29
CA TYR A 121 1.36 32.01 7.34
C TYR A 121 2.71 32.48 6.83
N SER A 122 3.81 31.91 7.35
CA SER A 122 5.16 32.35 6.97
C SER A 122 5.64 31.75 5.65
N GLY A 123 5.08 30.61 5.22
CA GLY A 123 5.61 29.82 4.11
C GLY A 123 6.91 29.08 4.43
N GLU A 124 7.33 29.06 5.70
CA GLU A 124 8.51 28.32 6.13
C GLU A 124 8.28 26.81 6.06
N VAL A 125 9.32 26.07 5.69
CA VAL A 125 9.32 24.62 5.68
C VAL A 125 9.46 24.12 7.12
N LEU A 126 8.39 23.53 7.65
CA LEU A 126 8.37 22.99 9.01
C LEU A 126 9.00 21.59 9.07
N GLN A 127 8.78 20.78 8.05
CA GLN A 127 9.23 19.40 8.03
C GLN A 127 9.35 18.87 6.60
N VAL A 128 10.39 18.08 6.34
CA VAL A 128 10.54 17.33 5.09
C VAL A 128 10.57 15.85 5.38
N GLN A 129 9.73 15.08 4.68
CA GLN A 129 9.84 13.64 4.55
C GLN A 129 10.50 13.35 3.20
N ASP A 130 11.63 12.64 3.20
CA ASP A 130 12.26 12.13 1.99
C ASP A 130 12.55 10.63 2.13
N ARG A 131 12.14 9.89 1.10
CA ARG A 131 12.43 8.48 0.90
C ARG A 131 13.93 8.18 0.87
N ASN A 132 14.76 9.08 0.36
CA ASN A 132 16.20 8.84 0.25
C ASN A 132 16.85 8.60 1.61
N GLY A 133 16.32 9.24 2.66
CA GLY A 133 16.74 9.04 4.04
C GLY A 133 16.07 7.86 4.75
N PHE A 134 15.35 6.97 4.04
CA PHE A 134 14.68 5.82 4.67
C PHE A 134 15.67 4.74 5.07
N THR A 135 15.48 4.20 6.27
CA THR A 135 16.14 2.97 6.72
C THR A 135 15.69 1.77 5.87
N ALA A 136 16.39 0.64 5.97
CA ALA A 136 15.96 -0.60 5.31
C ALA A 136 14.55 -1.04 5.74
N GLY A 137 14.20 -0.84 7.02
CA GLY A 137 12.88 -1.11 7.56
C GLY A 137 11.79 -0.20 6.99
N GLU A 138 12.08 1.09 6.83
CA GLU A 138 11.14 2.02 6.20
C GLU A 138 10.93 1.71 4.71
N LYS A 139 12.00 1.39 3.98
CA LYS A 139 11.90 0.90 2.60
C LYS A 139 11.07 -0.38 2.54
N PHE A 140 11.31 -1.36 3.42
CA PHE A 140 10.48 -2.57 3.48
C PHE A 140 8.99 -2.24 3.63
N LEU A 141 8.63 -1.34 4.55
CA LEU A 141 7.24 -0.93 4.77
C LEU A 141 6.64 -0.19 3.57
N GLU A 142 7.45 0.64 2.90
CA GLU A 142 7.06 1.35 1.67
C GLU A 142 6.70 0.38 0.54
N TRP A 143 7.48 -0.71 0.40
CA TRP A 143 7.32 -1.74 -0.63
C TRP A 143 6.13 -2.69 -0.42
N LEU A 144 5.55 -2.76 0.79
CA LEU A 144 4.42 -3.65 1.07
C LEU A 144 3.22 -3.41 0.15
N PHE A 145 2.81 -2.16 -0.02
CA PHE A 145 1.66 -1.83 -0.86
C PHE A 145 1.97 -2.06 -2.35
N PRO A 146 3.11 -1.60 -2.89
CA PRO A 146 3.46 -1.83 -4.29
C PRO A 146 3.54 -3.29 -4.70
N LEU A 147 4.06 -4.14 -3.81
CA LEU A 147 4.11 -5.59 -4.02
C LEU A 147 2.72 -6.22 -3.94
N HIS A 148 1.89 -5.77 -3.00
CA HIS A 148 0.54 -6.33 -2.82
C HIS A 148 -0.40 -5.97 -3.96
N SER A 149 -0.38 -4.71 -4.43
CA SER A 149 -1.21 -4.24 -5.54
C SER A 149 -0.63 -4.59 -6.91
N GLY A 150 0.65 -4.97 -6.96
CA GLY A 150 1.38 -5.25 -8.19
C GLY A 150 1.85 -4.00 -8.94
N GLU A 151 1.64 -2.79 -8.40
CA GLU A 151 2.07 -1.57 -9.07
C GLU A 151 3.59 -1.41 -9.18
N ALA A 152 4.35 -2.07 -8.30
CA ALA A 152 5.82 -2.08 -8.36
C ALA A 152 6.35 -2.56 -9.72
N PHE A 153 5.58 -3.40 -10.42
CA PHE A 153 5.93 -3.94 -11.75
C PHE A 153 4.95 -3.45 -12.82
N GLY A 154 4.33 -2.28 -12.60
CA GLY A 154 3.46 -1.62 -13.57
C GLY A 154 2.24 -2.46 -13.96
N ALA A 155 1.92 -2.47 -15.25
CA ALA A 155 0.75 -3.20 -15.77
C ALA A 155 0.91 -4.73 -15.58
N VAL A 156 2.12 -5.27 -15.80
CA VAL A 156 2.39 -6.71 -15.69
C VAL A 156 2.15 -7.20 -14.26
N GLY A 157 2.69 -6.50 -13.26
CA GLY A 157 2.46 -6.86 -11.85
C GLY A 157 0.99 -6.79 -11.45
N ARG A 158 0.28 -5.74 -11.87
CA ARG A 158 -1.17 -5.61 -11.64
C ARG A 158 -1.97 -6.72 -12.29
N SER A 159 -1.62 -7.14 -13.51
CA SER A 159 -2.25 -8.29 -14.17
C SER A 159 -2.00 -9.59 -13.40
N ILE A 160 -0.78 -9.84 -12.93
CA ILE A 160 -0.47 -11.00 -12.10
C ILE A 160 -1.33 -11.00 -10.83
N VAL A 161 -1.34 -9.89 -10.09
CA VAL A 161 -2.14 -9.75 -8.87
C VAL A 161 -3.64 -9.94 -9.14
N LEU A 162 -4.17 -9.44 -10.26
CA LEU A 162 -5.56 -9.65 -10.66
C LEU A 162 -5.88 -11.15 -10.81
N PHE A 163 -5.09 -11.90 -11.58
CA PHE A 163 -5.34 -13.33 -11.81
C PHE A 163 -5.11 -14.16 -10.54
N ILE A 164 -4.10 -13.83 -9.75
CA ILE A 164 -3.87 -14.48 -8.46
C ILE A 164 -5.03 -14.17 -7.49
N GLY A 165 -5.57 -12.95 -7.49
CA GLY A 165 -6.73 -12.55 -6.70
C GLY A 165 -8.01 -13.33 -7.03
N LEU A 166 -8.14 -13.84 -8.26
CA LEU A 166 -9.26 -14.73 -8.65
C LEU A 166 -9.04 -16.18 -8.18
N THR A 167 -7.82 -16.54 -7.78
CA THR A 167 -7.49 -17.92 -7.39
C THR A 167 -8.25 -18.39 -6.15
N PRO A 168 -8.36 -17.62 -5.04
CA PRO A 168 -9.18 -18.02 -3.89
C PRO A 168 -10.62 -18.35 -4.25
N LEU A 169 -11.23 -17.58 -5.17
CA LEU A 169 -12.59 -17.87 -5.66
C LEU A 169 -12.64 -19.18 -6.43
N ALA A 170 -11.69 -19.41 -7.35
CA ALA A 170 -11.60 -20.67 -8.11
C ALA A 170 -11.40 -21.87 -7.17
N LEU A 171 -10.54 -21.75 -6.16
CA LEU A 171 -10.30 -22.76 -5.14
C LEU A 171 -11.56 -23.01 -4.30
N TYR A 172 -12.27 -21.96 -3.88
CA TYR A 172 -13.53 -22.09 -3.15
C TYR A 172 -14.58 -22.86 -3.97
N VAL A 173 -14.82 -22.46 -5.22
CA VAL A 173 -15.82 -23.10 -6.10
C VAL A 173 -15.46 -24.57 -6.34
N THR A 174 -14.21 -24.85 -6.73
CA THR A 174 -13.77 -26.23 -7.01
C THR A 174 -13.76 -27.11 -5.75
N GLY A 175 -13.38 -26.56 -4.61
CA GLY A 175 -13.42 -27.24 -3.31
C GLY A 175 -14.86 -27.54 -2.87
N PHE A 176 -15.77 -26.59 -3.01
CA PHE A 176 -17.19 -26.75 -2.70
C PHE A 176 -17.86 -27.80 -3.59
N LEU A 177 -17.60 -27.77 -4.90
CA LEU A 177 -18.08 -28.77 -5.84
C LEU A 177 -17.61 -30.18 -5.44
N ARG A 178 -16.33 -30.32 -5.07
CA ARG A 178 -15.77 -31.61 -4.64
C ARG A 178 -16.38 -32.10 -3.34
N TRP A 179 -16.61 -31.20 -2.37
CA TRP A 179 -17.30 -31.52 -1.13
C TRP A 179 -18.73 -32.03 -1.39
N ARG A 180 -19.49 -31.37 -2.28
CA ARG A 180 -20.86 -31.78 -2.64
C ARG A 180 -20.90 -33.15 -3.32
N GLN A 181 -19.96 -33.43 -4.23
CA GLN A 181 -19.82 -34.73 -4.89
C GLN A 181 -19.55 -35.85 -3.88
N ARG A 182 -18.57 -35.65 -2.99
CA ARG A 182 -18.25 -36.62 -1.91
C ARG A 182 -19.45 -36.86 -1.00
N ARG A 183 -20.21 -35.81 -0.66
CA ARG A 183 -21.42 -35.93 0.17
C ARG A 183 -22.52 -36.74 -0.52
N ARG A 184 -22.72 -36.56 -1.84
CA ARG A 184 -23.68 -37.34 -2.63
C ARG A 184 -23.27 -38.81 -2.73
N GLY A 185 -22.00 -39.10 -2.99
CA GLY A 185 -21.47 -40.47 -3.00
C GLY A 185 -21.67 -41.18 -1.67
N ARG A 186 -21.35 -40.51 -0.55
CA ARG A 186 -21.59 -41.05 0.81
C ARG A 186 -23.06 -41.30 1.12
N ARG A 187 -23.97 -40.48 0.59
CA ARG A 187 -25.42 -40.71 0.74
C ARG A 187 -25.88 -41.92 -0.08
N ARG A 188 -25.42 -42.04 -1.33
CA ARG A 188 -25.76 -43.18 -2.20
C ARG A 188 -25.21 -44.51 -1.70
N ALA A 189 -24.07 -44.51 -1.01
CA ALA A 189 -23.50 -45.72 -0.42
C ALA A 189 -24.13 -46.13 0.92
N LYS A 190 -25.03 -45.31 1.48
CA LYS A 190 -25.79 -45.61 2.70
C LYS A 190 -27.20 -46.18 2.43
N TYR A 191 -27.63 -46.16 1.17
CA TYR A 191 -28.84 -46.81 0.66
C TYR A 191 -28.43 -47.99 -0.21
#